data_AF-A0A0F9BCY8-F1
#
_entry.id   AF-A0A0F9BCY8-F1
#
_cell.length_a   1.000
_cell.length_b   1.000
_cell.length_c   1.000
_cell.angle_alpha   90.00
_cell.angle_beta   90.00
_cell.angle_gamma   90.00
#
_symmetry.space_group_name_H-M   'P 1'
#
loop_
_entity.id
_entity.type
_entity.pdbx_description
1 polymer ?
#
loop_
_entity_poly.entity_id
_entity_poly.type
_entity_poly.pdbx_seq_one_letter_code
_entity_poly.pdbx_strand_id
1 'polypeptide(L)'
;MTKRKRPTTLPLGEISSGTLQPEDVVPELLCLADAVRMSREDRRRIQKLSVGWDAMEDEQEHASEVWDDVLDILDTYAPPYCYVGSLVGDGACFGVWVDSEGVEQARRYGDVWEDPDDGSRMPTDADYRLVVSDHGNMSLYSRSGRELWGIV
;
A
#
# COMPACT_ATOMS: atom_id res chain seq x y z
N MET A 1 27.15 10.58 -3.05
CA MET A 1 25.99 9.76 -2.65
C MET A 1 24.71 10.56 -2.89
N THR A 2 24.00 10.28 -3.99
CA THR A 2 22.71 10.89 -4.29
C THR A 2 21.68 10.35 -3.31
N LYS A 3 21.09 11.21 -2.46
CA LYS A 3 19.97 10.82 -1.59
C LYS A 3 18.84 10.31 -2.48
N ARG A 4 18.53 9.01 -2.43
CA ARG A 4 17.32 8.47 -3.09
C ARG A 4 16.11 9.21 -2.52
N LYS A 5 15.27 9.77 -3.40
CA LYS A 5 14.02 10.40 -2.98
C LYS A 5 13.09 9.31 -2.44
N ARG A 6 12.41 9.59 -1.33
CA ARG A 6 11.38 8.70 -0.79
C ARG A 6 10.27 8.45 -1.83
N PRO A 7 9.74 7.22 -1.95
CA PRO A 7 8.61 6.93 -2.82
C PRO A 7 7.37 7.71 -2.38
N THR A 8 6.41 7.89 -3.29
CA THR A 8 5.13 8.57 -3.00
C THR A 8 4.03 7.61 -2.57
N THR A 9 4.24 6.30 -2.73
CA THR A 9 3.32 5.24 -2.35
C THR A 9 4.07 4.21 -1.51
N LEU A 10 3.31 3.39 -0.78
CA LEU A 10 3.85 2.32 0.03
C LEU A 10 4.39 1.17 -0.84
N PRO A 11 5.48 0.50 -0.43
CA PRO A 11 5.90 -0.75 -1.04
C PRO A 11 4.90 -1.86 -0.73
N LEU A 12 4.71 -2.80 -1.67
CA LEU A 12 3.93 -4.01 -1.41
C LEU A 12 4.69 -4.98 -0.51
N GLY A 13 3.92 -5.79 0.20
CA GLY A 13 4.42 -6.90 0.98
C GLY A 13 4.04 -6.82 2.45
N GLU A 14 4.57 -7.78 3.20
CA GLU A 14 4.35 -7.92 4.63
C GLU A 14 5.03 -6.80 5.42
N ILE A 15 4.30 -6.29 6.41
CA ILE A 15 4.75 -5.35 7.43
C ILE A 15 4.99 -6.10 8.75
N SER A 16 4.08 -7.00 9.12
CA SER A 16 4.18 -7.83 10.32
C SER A 16 3.61 -9.22 10.07
N SER A 17 4.29 -10.25 10.60
CA SER A 17 3.85 -11.65 10.59
C SER A 17 3.65 -12.19 12.00
N GLY A 18 2.65 -13.06 12.14
CA GLY A 18 2.43 -13.85 13.35
C GLY A 18 1.64 -13.15 14.44
N THR A 19 1.31 -11.87 14.26
CA THR A 19 0.52 -11.09 15.20
C THR A 19 -0.27 -10.00 14.48
N LEU A 20 -1.51 -9.81 14.93
CA LEU A 20 -2.35 -8.66 14.59
C LEU A 20 -2.61 -7.79 15.82
N GLN A 21 -1.83 -8.01 16.89
CA GLN A 21 -1.94 -7.20 18.09
C GLN A 21 -1.44 -5.78 17.78
N PRO A 22 -2.25 -4.73 18.03
CA PRO A 22 -1.86 -3.36 17.75
C PRO A 22 -0.49 -2.96 18.33
N GLU A 23 -0.15 -3.46 19.53
CA GLU A 23 1.14 -3.22 20.19
C GLU A 23 2.36 -3.69 19.39
N ASP A 24 2.23 -4.75 18.61
CA ASP A 24 3.31 -5.27 17.78
C ASP A 24 3.38 -4.56 16.42
N VAL A 25 2.23 -4.17 15.87
CA VAL A 25 2.15 -3.73 14.48
C VAL A 25 2.21 -2.21 14.35
N VAL A 26 1.69 -1.43 15.31
CA VAL A 26 1.76 0.05 15.30
C VAL A 26 3.19 0.58 15.13
N PRO A 27 4.21 0.05 15.85
CA PRO A 27 5.60 0.50 15.66
C PRO A 27 6.08 0.32 14.22
N GLU A 28 5.74 -0.80 13.58
CA GLU A 28 6.10 -1.09 12.19
C GLU A 28 5.38 -0.16 11.21
N LEU A 29 4.10 0.15 11.45
CA LEU A 29 3.35 1.11 10.65
C LEU A 29 3.93 2.53 10.73
N LEU A 30 4.32 2.97 11.94
CA LEU A 30 4.98 4.27 12.13
C LEU A 30 6.33 4.32 11.42
N CYS A 31 7.10 3.22 11.45
CA CYS A 31 8.34 3.09 10.69
C CYS A 31 8.10 3.16 9.18
N LEU A 32 7.05 2.49 8.69
CA LEU A 32 6.65 2.50 7.29
C LEU A 32 6.23 3.90 6.83
N ALA A 33 5.49 4.64 7.65
CA ALA A 33 5.11 6.03 7.39
C ALA A 33 6.35 6.93 7.20
N ASP A 34 7.45 6.61 7.89
CA ASP A 34 8.72 7.30 7.76
C ASP A 34 9.43 7.02 6.42
N ALA A 35 9.15 5.91 5.76
CA ALA A 35 9.75 5.54 4.48
C ALA A 35 9.07 6.25 3.28
N VAL A 36 7.81 6.67 3.41
CA VAL A 36 7.03 7.28 2.32
C VAL A 36 7.06 8.82 2.35
N ARG A 37 6.89 9.44 1.17
CA ARG A 37 6.78 10.89 1.02
C ARG A 37 5.32 11.32 1.15
N MET A 38 4.99 11.91 2.28
CA MET A 38 3.63 12.34 2.62
C MET A 38 3.43 13.85 2.48
N SER A 39 2.18 14.27 2.51
CA SER A 39 1.78 15.66 2.72
C SER A 39 2.34 16.18 4.05
N ARG A 40 2.46 17.52 4.18
CA ARG A 40 2.90 18.13 5.45
C ARG A 40 1.91 17.88 6.59
N GLU A 41 0.63 17.75 6.26
CA GLU A 41 -0.45 17.54 7.22
C GLU A 41 -0.37 16.13 7.79
N ASP A 42 -0.36 15.11 6.93
CA ASP A 42 -0.27 13.71 7.35
C ASP A 42 1.04 13.44 8.09
N ARG A 43 2.14 14.06 7.64
CA ARG A 43 3.42 13.95 8.34
C ARG A 43 3.35 14.47 9.78
N ARG A 44 2.61 15.56 10.01
CA ARG A 44 2.40 16.10 11.37
C ARG A 44 1.49 15.20 12.19
N ARG A 45 0.46 14.61 11.58
CA ARG A 45 -0.43 13.64 12.24
C ARG A 45 0.36 12.41 12.70
N ILE A 46 1.13 11.79 11.81
CA ILE A 46 2.01 10.64 12.13
C ILE A 46 3.02 11.00 13.23
N GLN A 47 3.63 12.19 13.18
CA GLN A 47 4.55 12.63 14.24
C GLN A 47 3.86 12.77 15.59
N LYS A 48 2.62 13.29 15.62
CA LYS A 48 1.85 13.40 16.86
C LYS A 48 1.50 12.02 17.43
N LEU A 49 1.10 11.09 16.56
CA LEU A 49 0.80 9.70 16.92
C LEU A 49 2.04 8.99 17.47
N SER A 50 3.18 9.11 16.80
CA SER A 50 4.46 8.54 17.26
C SER A 50 4.92 9.09 18.61
N VAL A 51 4.82 10.41 18.82
CA VAL A 51 5.14 10.99 20.14
C VAL A 51 4.14 10.55 21.21
N GLY A 52 2.86 10.39 20.85
CA GLY A 52 1.84 9.85 21.74
C GLY A 52 2.17 8.42 22.16
N TRP A 53 2.49 7.57 21.19
CA TRP A 53 2.92 6.18 21.35
C TRP A 53 4.10 6.06 22.33
N ASP A 54 5.18 6.82 22.10
CA ASP A 54 6.39 6.77 22.93
C ASP A 54 6.17 7.27 24.38
N ALA A 55 5.11 8.04 24.63
CA ALA A 55 4.80 8.63 25.93
C ALA A 55 3.79 7.79 26.75
N MET A 56 3.28 6.70 26.20
CA MET A 56 2.29 5.85 26.85
C MET A 56 2.92 4.93 27.90
N GLU A 57 2.28 4.87 29.08
CA GLU A 57 2.66 3.93 30.16
C GLU A 57 1.86 2.61 30.07
N ASP A 58 0.68 2.61 29.42
CA ASP A 58 -0.17 1.45 29.16
C ASP A 58 -0.41 1.30 27.65
N GLU A 59 0.25 0.31 27.05
CA GLU A 59 0.27 0.11 25.60
C GLU A 59 -1.07 -0.41 25.06
N GLN A 60 -1.87 -1.16 25.85
CA GLN A 60 -2.99 -1.90 25.31
C GLN A 60 -4.24 -1.06 25.02
N GLU A 61 -4.60 -0.11 25.89
CA GLU A 61 -5.87 0.63 25.75
C GLU A 61 -5.84 1.67 24.60
N HIS A 62 -4.69 2.28 24.33
CA HIS A 62 -4.59 3.29 23.26
C HIS A 62 -3.96 2.78 21.96
N ALA A 63 -3.42 1.56 21.93
CA ALA A 63 -2.86 1.01 20.69
C ALA A 63 -3.91 0.87 19.60
N SER A 64 -5.15 0.53 19.93
CA SER A 64 -6.24 0.49 18.93
C SER A 64 -6.58 1.86 18.36
N GLU A 65 -6.52 2.93 19.16
CA GLU A 65 -6.80 4.30 18.68
C GLU A 65 -5.70 4.78 17.73
N VAL A 66 -4.43 4.55 18.11
CA VAL A 66 -3.27 4.90 17.27
C VAL A 66 -3.27 4.06 15.98
N TRP A 67 -3.63 2.77 16.09
CA TRP A 67 -3.74 1.84 14.98
C TRP A 67 -4.68 2.36 13.89
N ASP A 68 -5.94 2.63 14.23
CA ASP A 68 -6.94 3.08 13.26
C ASP A 68 -6.50 4.38 12.56
N ASP A 69 -6.00 5.36 13.33
CA ASP A 69 -5.54 6.63 12.77
C ASP A 69 -4.32 6.48 11.84
N VAL A 70 -3.36 5.60 12.20
CA VAL A 70 -2.18 5.35 11.36
C VAL A 70 -2.58 4.61 10.09
N LEU A 71 -3.49 3.64 10.18
CA LEU A 71 -3.99 2.90 9.02
C LEU A 71 -4.73 3.79 8.04
N ASP A 72 -5.66 4.62 8.51
CA ASP A 72 -6.40 5.56 7.67
C ASP A 72 -5.45 6.48 6.89
N ILE A 73 -4.39 6.95 7.55
CA ILE A 73 -3.37 7.76 6.91
C ILE A 73 -2.59 6.93 5.89
N LEU A 74 -2.10 5.74 6.25
CA LEU A 74 -1.26 4.91 5.38
C LEU A 74 -2.01 4.40 4.14
N ASP A 75 -3.28 4.06 4.27
CA ASP A 75 -4.12 3.58 3.18
C ASP A 75 -4.26 4.63 2.06
N THR A 76 -4.26 5.92 2.42
CA THR A 76 -4.21 7.04 1.46
C THR A 76 -2.95 7.01 0.58
N TYR A 77 -1.88 6.37 1.04
CA TYR A 77 -0.61 6.21 0.33
C TYR A 77 -0.41 4.80 -0.24
N ALA A 78 -1.42 3.93 -0.16
CA ALA A 78 -1.40 2.65 -0.86
C ALA A 78 -1.25 2.89 -2.37
N PRO A 79 -0.51 2.03 -3.09
CA PRO A 79 -0.52 2.06 -4.56
C PRO A 79 -1.94 1.84 -5.11
N PRO A 80 -2.22 2.25 -6.36
CA PRO A 80 -3.54 2.02 -6.97
C PRO A 80 -3.94 0.54 -6.92
N TYR A 81 -5.19 0.27 -6.56
CA TYR A 81 -5.72 -1.10 -6.37
C TYR A 81 -4.92 -1.92 -5.35
N CYS A 82 -4.41 -1.26 -4.31
CA CYS A 82 -3.84 -1.91 -3.14
C CYS A 82 -4.51 -1.37 -1.88
N TYR A 83 -4.41 -2.12 -0.79
CA TYR A 83 -4.90 -1.73 0.52
C TYR A 83 -3.86 -2.04 1.59
N VAL A 84 -3.91 -1.34 2.72
CA VAL A 84 -3.13 -1.66 3.92
C VAL A 84 -4.00 -2.47 4.87
N GLY A 85 -3.60 -3.69 5.20
CA GLY A 85 -4.45 -4.55 6.00
C GLY A 85 -3.92 -5.96 6.21
N SER A 86 -4.77 -6.82 6.77
CA SER A 86 -4.49 -8.24 6.84
C SER A 86 -4.67 -8.91 5.49
N LEU A 87 -3.84 -9.92 5.22
CA LEU A 87 -4.01 -10.78 4.05
C LEU A 87 -5.22 -11.70 4.28
N VAL A 88 -6.18 -11.64 3.36
CA VAL A 88 -7.38 -12.47 3.43
C VAL A 88 -7.00 -13.94 3.34
N GLY A 89 -7.32 -14.72 4.38
CA GLY A 89 -7.18 -16.18 4.39
C GLY A 89 -5.97 -16.74 5.14
N ASP A 90 -4.97 -15.92 5.48
CA ASP A 90 -3.77 -16.38 6.23
C ASP A 90 -3.83 -16.04 7.73
N GLY A 91 -4.68 -15.07 8.09
CA GLY A 91 -5.08 -14.79 9.48
C GLY A 91 -4.00 -14.20 10.39
N ALA A 92 -2.76 -14.07 9.93
CA ALA A 92 -1.64 -13.60 10.76
C ALA A 92 -0.63 -12.68 10.05
N CYS A 93 -0.85 -12.37 8.76
CA CYS A 93 0.03 -11.46 8.01
C CYS A 93 -0.66 -10.11 7.80
N PHE A 94 0.02 -9.04 8.22
CA PHE A 94 -0.37 -7.67 8.00
C PHE A 94 0.57 -7.02 6.98
N GLY A 95 0.07 -6.25 6.03
CA GLY A 95 0.88 -5.74 4.94
C GLY A 95 0.14 -4.81 3.98
N VAL A 96 0.79 -4.54 2.86
CA VAL A 96 0.22 -3.83 1.71
C VAL A 96 -0.01 -4.82 0.59
N TRP A 97 -1.27 -5.03 0.24
CA TRP A 97 -1.71 -6.12 -0.64
C TRP A 97 -2.48 -5.59 -1.85
N VAL A 98 -2.42 -6.34 -2.96
CA VAL A 98 -3.22 -6.04 -4.16
C VAL A 98 -4.68 -6.40 -3.90
N ASP A 99 -5.56 -5.44 -4.13
CA ASP A 99 -7.00 -5.68 -4.23
C ASP A 99 -7.30 -6.29 -5.60
N SER A 100 -7.18 -7.62 -5.67
CA SER A 100 -7.40 -8.37 -6.92
C SER A 100 -8.81 -8.16 -7.45
N GLU A 101 -9.81 -8.05 -6.57
CA GLU A 101 -11.20 -7.80 -6.99
C GLU A 101 -11.36 -6.39 -7.56
N GLY A 102 -10.76 -5.37 -6.93
CA GLY A 102 -10.70 -4.01 -7.44
C GLY A 102 -10.02 -3.91 -8.81
N VAL A 103 -8.92 -4.64 -9.02
CA VAL A 103 -8.26 -4.74 -10.33
C VAL A 103 -9.20 -5.35 -11.38
N GLU A 104 -9.87 -6.47 -11.06
CA GLU A 104 -10.82 -7.12 -11.98
C GLU A 104 -12.00 -6.22 -12.35
N GLN A 105 -12.54 -5.50 -11.38
CA GLN A 105 -13.61 -4.53 -11.64
C GLN A 105 -13.11 -3.40 -12.55
N ALA A 106 -11.92 -2.86 -12.29
CA ALA A 106 -11.32 -1.81 -13.12
C ALA A 106 -11.01 -2.27 -14.55
N ARG A 107 -10.60 -3.53 -14.73
CA ARG A 107 -10.47 -4.17 -16.06
C ARG A 107 -11.81 -4.19 -16.79
N ARG A 108 -12.88 -4.56 -16.07
CA ARG A 108 -14.23 -4.66 -16.64
C ARG A 108 -14.81 -3.30 -17.04
N TYR A 109 -14.51 -2.24 -16.30
CA TYR A 109 -15.03 -0.90 -16.55
C TYR A 109 -14.14 -0.02 -17.44
N GLY A 110 -12.91 -0.47 -17.73
CA GLY A 110 -12.02 0.16 -18.72
C GLY A 110 -10.93 1.06 -18.13
N ASP A 111 -10.90 1.25 -16.80
CA ASP A 111 -9.87 2.06 -16.12
C ASP A 111 -8.48 1.39 -16.21
N VAL A 112 -8.48 0.05 -16.18
CA VAL A 112 -7.29 -0.79 -16.34
C VAL A 112 -7.37 -1.52 -17.67
N TRP A 113 -6.43 -1.27 -18.55
CA TRP A 113 -6.28 -2.01 -19.80
C TRP A 113 -5.29 -3.16 -19.63
N GLU A 114 -5.76 -4.39 -19.83
CA GLU A 114 -4.87 -5.54 -19.92
C GLU A 114 -4.13 -5.54 -21.25
N ASP A 115 -2.81 -5.65 -21.18
CA ASP A 115 -1.97 -5.73 -22.36
C ASP A 115 -2.07 -7.12 -23.01
N PRO A 116 -2.53 -7.21 -24.28
CA PRO A 116 -2.61 -8.47 -25.01
C PRO A 116 -1.26 -9.02 -25.51
N ASP A 117 -0.14 -8.31 -25.28
CA ASP A 117 1.21 -8.63 -25.76
C ASP A 117 1.32 -8.77 -27.30
N ASP A 118 0.46 -8.06 -28.04
CA ASP A 118 0.42 -8.05 -29.51
C ASP A 118 0.97 -6.74 -30.13
N GLY A 119 1.49 -5.85 -29.28
CA GLY A 119 1.96 -4.52 -29.65
C GLY A 119 0.86 -3.46 -29.79
N SER A 120 -0.38 -3.79 -29.42
CA SER A 120 -1.49 -2.84 -29.32
C SER A 120 -1.14 -1.68 -28.37
N ARG A 121 -1.66 -0.51 -28.69
CA ARG A 121 -1.50 0.66 -27.82
C ARG A 121 -2.65 0.71 -26.83
N MET A 122 -2.29 1.01 -25.59
CA MET A 122 -3.24 1.33 -24.52
C MET A 122 -4.25 2.40 -25.00
N PRO A 123 -5.57 2.14 -24.85
CA PRO A 123 -6.64 3.09 -25.16
C PRO A 123 -6.47 4.43 -24.46
N THR A 124 -7.11 5.49 -24.98
CA THR A 124 -6.96 6.85 -24.43
C THR A 124 -7.72 7.09 -23.14
N ASP A 125 -8.75 6.29 -22.91
CA ASP A 125 -9.67 6.29 -21.78
C ASP A 125 -9.17 5.42 -20.60
N ALA A 126 -8.24 4.49 -20.84
CA ALA A 126 -7.60 3.76 -19.76
C ALA A 126 -6.57 4.64 -19.01
N ASP A 127 -6.51 4.50 -17.69
CA ASP A 127 -5.55 5.18 -16.82
C ASP A 127 -4.31 4.32 -16.52
N TYR A 128 -4.51 3.00 -16.50
CA TYR A 128 -3.49 2.03 -16.14
C TYR A 128 -3.35 0.93 -17.19
N ARG A 129 -2.14 0.37 -17.28
CA ARG A 129 -1.81 -0.80 -18.08
C ARG A 129 -1.45 -1.95 -17.14
N LEU A 130 -2.14 -3.06 -17.26
CA LEU A 130 -1.86 -4.29 -16.55
C LEU A 130 -1.16 -5.27 -17.49
N VAL A 131 -0.04 -5.83 -17.05
CA VAL A 131 0.67 -6.91 -17.74
C VAL A 131 0.53 -8.17 -16.88
N VAL A 132 -0.01 -9.23 -17.46
CA VAL A 132 -0.13 -10.54 -16.79
C VAL A 132 0.76 -11.54 -17.53
N SER A 133 1.69 -12.16 -16.81
CA SER A 133 2.57 -13.18 -17.40
C SER A 133 1.83 -14.52 -17.57
N ASP A 134 2.42 -15.42 -18.35
CA ASP A 134 1.99 -16.81 -18.51
C ASP A 134 2.00 -17.63 -17.20
N HIS A 135 2.74 -17.16 -16.20
CA HIS A 135 2.80 -17.72 -14.86
C HIS A 135 1.82 -17.05 -13.87
N GLY A 136 1.07 -16.04 -14.29
CA GLY A 136 0.12 -15.31 -13.45
C GLY A 136 0.72 -14.14 -12.67
N ASN A 137 1.97 -13.76 -12.94
CA ASN A 137 2.57 -12.58 -12.34
C ASN A 137 1.87 -11.35 -12.90
N MET A 138 1.55 -10.38 -12.05
CA MET A 138 0.82 -9.18 -12.44
C MET A 138 1.67 -7.95 -12.16
N SER A 139 1.82 -7.08 -13.16
CA SER A 139 2.49 -5.78 -13.02
C SER A 139 1.58 -4.67 -13.52
N LEU A 140 1.37 -3.65 -12.69
CA LEU A 140 0.57 -2.47 -13.02
C LEU A 140 1.48 -1.29 -13.35
N TYR A 141 1.21 -0.65 -14.48
CA TYR A 141 1.92 0.52 -14.97
C TYR A 141 0.97 1.72 -15.05
N SER A 142 1.48 2.91 -14.75
CA SER A 142 0.80 4.15 -15.11
C SER A 142 0.75 4.32 -16.63
N ARG A 143 -0.15 5.19 -17.11
CA ARG A 143 -0.18 5.65 -18.50
C ARG A 143 1.17 6.16 -19.04
N SER A 144 2.06 6.66 -18.18
CA SER A 144 3.40 7.13 -18.57
C SER A 144 4.43 5.99 -18.72
N GLY A 145 4.05 4.74 -18.51
CA GLY A 145 4.94 3.58 -18.54
C GLY A 145 5.77 3.39 -17.27
N ARG A 146 5.43 4.06 -16.16
CA ARG A 146 6.10 3.84 -14.87
C ARG A 146 5.42 2.68 -14.16
N GLU A 147 6.19 1.66 -13.78
CA GLU A 147 5.69 0.59 -12.92
C GLU A 147 5.27 1.15 -11.56
N LEU A 148 4.07 0.77 -11.13
CA LEU A 148 3.49 1.16 -9.85
C LEU A 148 3.66 0.04 -8.84
N TRP A 149 3.43 -1.20 -9.28
CA TRP A 149 3.64 -2.41 -8.50
C TRP A 149 3.72 -3.66 -9.38
N GLY A 150 4.27 -4.73 -8.81
CA GLY A 150 4.33 -6.05 -9.40
C GLY A 150 4.26 -7.13 -8.34
N ILE A 151 3.53 -8.21 -8.63
CA ILE A 151 3.45 -9.43 -7.82
C ILE A 151 3.92 -10.63 -8.65
N VAL A 152 4.61 -11.57 -7.99
CA VAL A 152 5.26 -12.75 -8.56
C VAL A 152 4.75 -13.99 -7.86
#